data_AF-A0A819RTT0-F1
#
_entry.id   AF-A0A819RTT0-F1
#
_cell.length_a   1.000
_cell.length_b   1.000
_cell.length_c   1.000
_cell.angle_alpha   90.00
_cell.angle_beta   90.00
_cell.angle_gamma   90.00
#
_symmetry.space_group_name_H-M   'P 1'
#
loop_
_entity.id
_entity.type
_entity.pdbx_description
1 polymer ?
#
loop_
_entity_poly.entity_id
_entity_poly.type
_entity_poly.pdbx_seq_one_letter_code
_entity_poly.pdbx_strand_id
1 'polypeptide(L)'
;MSYNKLNVFHWHLVDDQSFPFESTSFPDLSRNGAFSPDHVYTPTDVADVIEHARLRGIRVIPEIDTPGHTFSWSKSMPELITVCWANGKPYQAIYAVQGEMEIFNPSEPRVFTAMDTLLREVKQRFPSNYIHLGMDEVYDKCWLSNPNITQWMQNMGIPDAKGIHTYYADRILNIMRNINSTPIVWQDVWDEKVELPEGTIIQVWKDKSTSSDMDSWASYLNQAANQGYNVILSSPWYLNFVSYGSYVTNTSVMNLEFFKYYEVEPFREFNGSDEARKRILGGEACLWAEFADGTNLLPRLWPKASAVAERLWSAASVNKSEDAQFRLDVHRCRLLRRGIPAQTILPGYCGNYELGMARSMIDDPAFNYQDSTWIDVITPLPSATAASINVFTSMSLLLIMKITCFMISFRY
;
A
#
# COMPACT_ATOMS: atom_id res chain seq x y z
N MET A 1 6.35 10.78 -6.16
CA MET A 1 6.35 9.82 -7.28
C MET A 1 7.32 10.21 -8.39
N SER A 2 7.12 11.33 -9.11
CA SER A 2 7.98 11.73 -10.24
C SER A 2 9.47 11.86 -9.88
N TYR A 3 9.81 12.43 -8.72
CA TYR A 3 11.20 12.53 -8.24
C TYR A 3 11.87 11.17 -8.00
N ASN A 4 11.08 10.12 -7.84
CA ASN A 4 11.49 8.73 -7.66
C ASN A 4 11.23 7.88 -8.92
N LYS A 5 10.84 8.49 -10.05
CA LYS A 5 10.56 7.81 -11.33
C LYS A 5 9.46 6.74 -11.29
N LEU A 6 8.57 6.79 -10.30
CA LEU A 6 7.34 6.00 -10.30
C LEU A 6 6.36 6.56 -11.35
N ASN A 7 5.67 5.67 -12.05
CA ASN A 7 4.83 6.00 -13.21
C ASN A 7 3.38 5.46 -13.11
N VAL A 8 2.99 4.85 -11.99
CA VAL A 8 1.62 4.36 -11.73
C VAL A 8 1.17 4.87 -10.36
N PHE A 9 0.03 5.56 -10.33
CA PHE A 9 -0.74 5.88 -9.14
C PHE A 9 -1.92 4.92 -9.11
N HIS A 10 -1.80 3.88 -8.29
CA HIS A 10 -2.90 3.00 -7.95
C HIS A 10 -3.77 3.71 -6.92
N TRP A 11 -5.01 4.02 -7.30
CA TRP A 11 -5.95 4.74 -6.46
C TRP A 11 -7.08 3.80 -6.01
N HIS A 12 -6.94 3.27 -4.80
CA HIS A 12 -8.02 2.60 -4.06
C HIS A 12 -9.08 3.64 -3.68
N LEU A 13 -10.12 3.75 -4.50
CA LEU A 13 -11.06 4.88 -4.47
C LEU A 13 -12.05 4.78 -3.32
N VAL A 14 -12.51 3.57 -3.03
CA VAL A 14 -13.62 3.26 -2.11
C VAL A 14 -13.32 1.95 -1.42
N ASP A 15 -13.75 1.81 -0.16
CA ASP A 15 -13.61 0.61 0.66
C ASP A 15 -14.81 0.59 1.65
N ASP A 16 -14.80 -0.32 2.61
CA ASP A 16 -15.81 -0.48 3.66
C ASP A 16 -16.14 0.83 4.37
N GLN A 17 -15.13 1.59 4.78
CA GLN A 17 -15.33 2.70 5.71
C GLN A 17 -15.91 3.94 5.00
N SER A 18 -15.63 4.12 3.70
CA SER A 18 -16.11 5.30 2.97
C SER A 18 -16.21 5.11 1.45
N PHE A 19 -17.20 5.77 0.85
CA PHE A 19 -17.37 5.93 -0.58
C PHE A 19 -17.19 7.42 -0.98
N PRO A 20 -15.96 7.92 -1.12
CA PRO A 20 -15.72 9.33 -1.42
C PRO A 20 -15.84 9.67 -2.92
N PHE A 21 -15.85 8.68 -3.82
CA PHE A 21 -15.96 8.93 -5.26
C PHE A 21 -17.36 9.44 -5.65
N GLU A 22 -17.49 10.65 -6.19
CA GLU A 22 -18.78 11.16 -6.65
C GLU A 22 -19.15 10.53 -8.00
N SER A 23 -19.95 9.47 -7.97
CA SER A 23 -20.53 8.88 -9.19
C SER A 23 -21.67 9.76 -9.71
N THR A 24 -21.60 10.10 -11.00
CA THR A 24 -22.68 10.78 -11.71
C THR A 24 -23.87 9.86 -11.95
N SER A 25 -23.63 8.56 -12.17
CA SER A 25 -24.68 7.55 -12.35
C SER A 25 -25.39 7.21 -11.03
N PHE A 26 -24.67 7.27 -9.91
CA PHE A 26 -25.18 6.95 -8.58
C PHE A 26 -24.77 8.01 -7.54
N PRO A 27 -25.36 9.22 -7.60
CA PRO A 27 -24.95 10.32 -6.73
C PRO A 27 -25.08 10.01 -5.24
N ASP A 28 -26.07 9.21 -4.87
CA ASP A 28 -26.33 8.87 -3.47
C ASP A 28 -25.20 8.04 -2.83
N LEU A 29 -24.36 7.32 -3.61
CA LEU A 29 -23.23 6.57 -3.06
C LEU A 29 -22.29 7.47 -2.26
N SER A 30 -21.87 8.59 -2.83
CA SER A 30 -21.02 9.55 -2.11
C SER A 30 -21.78 10.35 -1.06
N ARG A 31 -23.03 10.75 -1.32
CA ARG A 31 -23.83 11.54 -0.36
C ARG A 31 -24.04 10.85 0.97
N ASN A 32 -24.23 9.52 0.96
CA ASN A 32 -24.48 8.76 2.19
C ASN A 32 -23.31 7.88 2.63
N GLY A 33 -22.38 7.56 1.71
CA GLY A 33 -21.26 6.66 1.95
C GLY A 33 -19.93 7.37 2.24
N ALA A 34 -19.76 8.65 1.89
CA ALA A 34 -18.57 9.41 2.29
C ALA A 34 -18.60 9.77 3.78
N PHE A 35 -17.43 10.03 4.39
CA PHE A 35 -17.36 10.44 5.80
C PHE A 35 -18.08 11.77 6.07
N SER A 36 -17.98 12.71 5.14
CA SER A 36 -18.78 13.94 5.13
C SER A 36 -18.81 14.52 3.71
N PRO A 37 -19.65 15.52 3.43
CA PRO A 37 -19.64 16.24 2.15
C PRO A 37 -18.28 16.88 1.79
N ASP A 38 -17.41 17.13 2.78
CA ASP A 38 -16.07 17.69 2.56
C ASP A 38 -15.04 16.60 2.18
N HIS A 39 -15.41 15.32 2.28
CA HIS A 39 -14.56 14.17 2.01
C HIS A 39 -15.03 13.43 0.75
N VAL A 40 -15.28 14.20 -0.32
CA VAL A 40 -15.77 13.71 -1.61
C VAL A 40 -14.80 14.14 -2.71
N TYR A 41 -14.53 13.23 -3.65
CA TYR A 41 -13.81 13.50 -4.89
C TYR A 41 -14.79 13.74 -6.03
N THR A 42 -14.95 15.00 -6.42
CA THR A 42 -15.85 15.42 -7.51
C THR A 42 -15.33 14.99 -8.89
N PRO A 43 -16.15 15.07 -9.95
CA PRO A 43 -15.70 15.02 -11.34
C PRO A 43 -14.48 15.87 -11.64
N THR A 44 -14.42 17.09 -11.11
CA THR A 44 -13.31 18.00 -11.31
C THR A 44 -12.06 17.54 -10.57
N ASP A 45 -12.17 17.11 -9.30
CA ASP A 45 -11.02 16.64 -8.53
C ASP A 45 -10.34 15.43 -9.20
N VAL A 46 -11.15 14.48 -9.67
CA VAL A 46 -10.64 13.30 -10.39
C VAL A 46 -9.93 13.72 -11.69
N ALA A 47 -10.52 14.63 -12.47
CA ALA A 47 -9.90 15.12 -13.70
C ALA A 47 -8.58 15.86 -13.42
N ASP A 48 -8.53 16.66 -12.34
CA ASP A 48 -7.34 17.41 -11.94
C ASP A 48 -6.22 16.47 -11.48
N VAL A 49 -6.52 15.43 -10.70
CA VAL A 49 -5.55 14.39 -10.32
C VAL A 49 -4.97 13.69 -11.55
N ILE A 50 -5.84 13.32 -12.49
CA ILE A 50 -5.43 12.65 -13.74
C ILE A 50 -4.51 13.56 -14.57
N GLU A 51 -4.88 14.84 -14.77
CA GLU A 51 -4.06 15.76 -15.55
C GLU A 51 -2.73 16.08 -14.84
N HIS A 52 -2.77 16.24 -13.52
CA HIS A 52 -1.56 16.47 -12.73
C HIS A 52 -0.57 15.30 -12.81
N ALA A 53 -1.09 14.07 -12.79
CA ALA A 53 -0.34 12.85 -12.99
C ALA A 53 0.20 12.73 -14.42
N ARG A 54 -0.63 13.02 -15.43
CA ARG A 54 -0.26 12.98 -16.86
C ARG A 54 0.91 13.91 -17.18
N LEU A 55 0.91 15.14 -16.65
CA LEU A 55 2.01 16.10 -16.80
C LEU A 55 3.35 15.59 -16.25
N ARG A 56 3.33 14.52 -15.44
CA ARG A 56 4.50 13.87 -14.84
C ARG A 56 4.75 12.46 -15.39
N GLY A 57 4.02 12.04 -16.42
CA GLY A 57 4.12 10.69 -16.99
C GLY A 57 3.65 9.60 -16.03
N ILE A 58 2.70 9.90 -15.14
CA ILE A 58 2.12 8.97 -14.18
C ILE A 58 0.73 8.57 -14.67
N ARG A 59 0.50 7.27 -14.83
CA ARG A 59 -0.82 6.67 -15.07
C ARG A 59 -1.62 6.64 -13.78
N VAL A 60 -2.91 6.96 -13.84
CA VAL A 60 -3.82 6.76 -12.71
C VAL A 60 -4.65 5.51 -12.99
N ILE A 61 -4.55 4.51 -12.13
CA ILE A 61 -5.33 3.27 -12.22
C ILE A 61 -6.34 3.30 -11.07
N PRO A 62 -7.65 3.43 -11.36
CA PRO A 62 -8.67 3.35 -10.34
C PRO A 62 -8.87 1.90 -9.90
N GLU A 63 -9.14 1.72 -8.61
CA GLU A 63 -9.64 0.49 -8.03
C GLU A 63 -11.04 0.69 -7.48
N ILE A 64 -11.94 -0.23 -7.85
CA ILE A 64 -13.28 -0.39 -7.27
C ILE A 64 -13.36 -1.83 -6.80
N ASP A 65 -13.02 -2.05 -5.54
CA ASP A 65 -12.94 -3.38 -4.96
C ASP A 65 -14.33 -3.92 -4.59
N THR A 66 -14.60 -5.13 -5.08
CA THR A 66 -15.86 -5.86 -4.92
C THR A 66 -15.59 -7.36 -5.12
N PRO A 67 -16.32 -8.30 -4.50
CA PRO A 67 -17.51 -8.10 -3.67
C PRO A 67 -17.20 -7.87 -2.19
N GLY A 68 -15.95 -8.05 -1.76
CA GLY A 68 -15.42 -7.59 -0.47
C GLY A 68 -15.42 -6.06 -0.38
N HIS A 69 -15.01 -5.50 0.77
CA HIS A 69 -14.72 -4.07 0.91
C HIS A 69 -15.85 -3.12 0.46
N THR A 70 -17.12 -3.54 0.66
CA THR A 70 -18.30 -2.85 0.11
C THR A 70 -19.26 -2.31 1.16
N PHE A 71 -18.89 -2.27 2.45
CA PHE A 71 -19.82 -1.76 3.47
C PHE A 71 -20.33 -0.34 3.20
N SER A 72 -19.51 0.57 2.67
CA SER A 72 -19.91 1.95 2.39
C SER A 72 -21.05 2.06 1.38
N TRP A 73 -21.21 1.06 0.51
CA TRP A 73 -22.28 0.98 -0.48
C TRP A 73 -23.64 0.68 0.17
N SER A 74 -23.65 -0.04 1.30
CA SER A 74 -24.86 -0.39 2.07
C SER A 74 -25.67 0.84 2.49
N LYS A 75 -25.02 2.00 2.61
CA LYS A 75 -25.65 3.28 3.01
C LYS A 75 -26.62 3.81 1.96
N SER A 76 -26.46 3.42 0.69
CA SER A 76 -27.29 3.90 -0.42
C SER A 76 -27.95 2.78 -1.20
N MET A 77 -27.35 1.59 -1.20
CA MET A 77 -27.84 0.42 -1.93
C MET A 77 -27.87 -0.81 -1.01
N PRO A 78 -28.61 -0.77 0.12
CA PRO A 78 -28.65 -1.87 1.08
C PRO A 78 -29.14 -3.20 0.47
N GLU A 79 -29.91 -3.15 -0.61
CA GLU A 79 -30.39 -4.34 -1.32
C GLU A 79 -29.29 -5.12 -2.05
N LEU A 80 -28.13 -4.52 -2.28
CA LEU A 80 -26.99 -5.17 -2.94
C LEU A 80 -26.12 -5.98 -1.97
N ILE A 81 -26.31 -5.79 -0.66
CA ILE A 81 -25.44 -6.34 0.38
C ILE A 81 -26.04 -7.63 0.94
N THR A 82 -25.17 -8.57 1.29
CA THR A 82 -25.57 -9.83 1.91
C THR A 82 -25.92 -9.61 3.37
N VAL A 83 -27.13 -10.00 3.75
CA VAL A 83 -27.49 -10.11 5.18
C VAL A 83 -26.88 -11.40 5.74
N CYS A 84 -25.92 -11.29 6.65
CA CYS A 84 -25.35 -12.46 7.33
C CYS A 84 -26.35 -13.05 8.34
N TRP A 85 -26.19 -14.32 8.70
CA TRP A 85 -27.04 -15.00 9.67
C TRP A 85 -26.21 -15.64 10.78
N ALA A 86 -26.71 -15.54 12.02
CA ALA A 86 -26.15 -16.20 13.17
C ALA A 86 -27.28 -16.80 14.03
N ASN A 87 -27.12 -18.04 14.47
CA ASN A 87 -28.10 -18.73 15.33
C ASN A 87 -29.54 -18.70 14.76
N GLY A 88 -29.68 -18.86 13.43
CA GLY A 88 -30.97 -18.89 12.75
C GLY A 88 -31.68 -17.54 12.65
N LYS A 89 -30.98 -16.42 12.88
CA LYS A 89 -31.53 -15.07 12.74
C LYS A 89 -30.61 -14.20 11.88
N PRO A 90 -31.16 -13.21 11.15
CA PRO A 90 -30.38 -12.15 10.55
C PRO A 90 -29.47 -11.48 11.58
N TYR A 91 -28.21 -11.36 11.22
CA TYR A 91 -27.17 -10.67 11.95
C TYR A 91 -26.81 -9.38 11.19
N GLN A 92 -26.65 -8.28 11.92
CA GLN A 92 -26.21 -7.00 11.34
C GLN A 92 -24.80 -6.72 11.84
N ALA A 93 -23.87 -6.42 10.92
CA ALA A 93 -22.50 -6.13 11.28
C ALA A 93 -22.39 -4.78 12.01
N ILE A 94 -21.42 -4.67 12.91
CA ILE A 94 -21.11 -3.44 13.65
C ILE A 94 -19.98 -2.67 12.94
N TYR A 95 -20.25 -1.41 12.56
CA TYR A 95 -19.45 -0.48 11.74
C TYR A 95 -18.10 0.00 12.33
N ALA A 96 -17.34 -0.87 12.97
CA ALA A 96 -15.90 -0.67 13.21
C ALA A 96 -15.17 -2.00 13.43
N VAL A 97 -15.92 -3.10 13.54
CA VAL A 97 -15.40 -4.41 13.95
C VAL A 97 -15.63 -5.44 12.84
N GLN A 98 -16.53 -5.16 11.89
CA GLN A 98 -17.08 -6.18 10.98
C GLN A 98 -17.43 -5.63 9.59
N GLY A 99 -16.76 -4.57 9.12
CA GLY A 99 -16.94 -4.07 7.74
C GLY A 99 -16.80 -5.19 6.71
N GLU A 100 -15.80 -6.05 6.92
CA GLU A 100 -15.50 -7.27 6.15
C GLU A 100 -16.70 -8.20 5.92
N MET A 101 -17.74 -8.16 6.76
CA MET A 101 -18.89 -9.07 6.64
C MET A 101 -19.95 -8.57 5.66
N GLU A 102 -19.96 -7.28 5.32
CA GLU A 102 -21.02 -6.64 4.56
C GLU A 102 -20.63 -6.57 3.09
N ILE A 103 -20.55 -7.77 2.51
CA ILE A 103 -20.13 -8.04 1.14
C ILE A 103 -21.32 -8.07 0.19
N PHE A 104 -21.12 -7.77 -1.09
CA PHE A 104 -22.16 -7.87 -2.10
C PHE A 104 -22.82 -9.26 -2.14
N ASN A 105 -24.08 -9.28 -2.53
CA ASN A 105 -24.88 -10.49 -2.69
C ASN A 105 -24.83 -10.97 -4.16
N PRO A 106 -24.07 -12.04 -4.49
CA PRO A 106 -23.92 -12.51 -5.87
C PRO A 106 -25.21 -13.12 -6.45
N SER A 107 -26.19 -13.48 -5.60
CA SER A 107 -27.49 -13.96 -6.07
C SER A 107 -28.41 -12.84 -6.55
N GLU A 108 -28.08 -11.57 -6.30
CA GLU A 108 -28.89 -10.41 -6.68
C GLU A 108 -28.42 -9.84 -8.04
N PRO A 109 -29.22 -9.98 -9.13
CA PRO A 109 -28.82 -9.50 -10.46
C PRO A 109 -28.54 -8.00 -10.54
N ARG A 110 -29.14 -7.19 -9.64
CA ARG A 110 -28.89 -5.74 -9.59
C ARG A 110 -27.45 -5.40 -9.25
N VAL A 111 -26.71 -6.26 -8.54
CA VAL A 111 -25.26 -6.07 -8.27
C VAL A 111 -24.50 -5.91 -9.58
N PHE A 112 -24.70 -6.85 -10.53
CA PHE A 112 -23.99 -6.81 -11.80
C PHE A 112 -24.45 -5.65 -12.71
N THR A 113 -25.71 -5.21 -12.57
CA THR A 113 -26.23 -4.04 -13.30
C THR A 113 -25.62 -2.74 -12.77
N ALA A 114 -25.51 -2.61 -11.45
CA ALA A 114 -24.83 -1.49 -10.81
C ALA A 114 -23.34 -1.46 -11.18
N MET A 115 -22.67 -2.61 -11.14
CA MET A 115 -21.25 -2.71 -11.52
C MET A 115 -21.01 -2.42 -13.01
N ASP A 116 -21.83 -2.91 -13.94
CA ASP A 116 -21.69 -2.54 -15.36
C ASP A 116 -21.84 -1.04 -15.56
N THR A 117 -22.82 -0.41 -14.90
CA THR A 117 -23.05 1.03 -14.99
C THR A 117 -21.87 1.82 -14.41
N LEU A 118 -21.42 1.48 -13.21
CA LEU A 118 -20.33 2.19 -12.54
C LEU A 118 -18.98 1.99 -13.25
N LEU A 119 -18.65 0.77 -13.65
CA LEU A 119 -17.38 0.49 -14.35
C LEU A 119 -17.33 1.16 -15.73
N ARG A 120 -18.47 1.33 -16.41
CA ARG A 120 -18.56 2.17 -17.62
C ARG A 120 -18.26 3.63 -17.31
N GLU A 121 -18.80 4.18 -16.23
CA GLU A 121 -18.50 5.55 -15.80
C GLU A 121 -17.01 5.72 -15.44
N VAL A 122 -16.46 4.79 -14.65
CA VAL A 122 -15.03 4.78 -14.29
C VAL A 122 -14.18 4.71 -15.55
N LYS A 123 -14.49 3.82 -16.50
CA LYS A 123 -13.78 3.72 -17.79
C LYS A 123 -13.84 5.02 -18.59
N GLN A 124 -14.95 5.76 -18.55
CA GLN A 124 -15.08 7.05 -19.22
C GLN A 124 -14.25 8.15 -18.55
N ARG A 125 -14.19 8.14 -17.21
CA ARG A 125 -13.50 9.18 -16.43
C ARG A 125 -11.99 8.96 -16.30
N PHE A 126 -11.53 7.71 -16.33
CA PHE A 126 -10.12 7.36 -16.21
C PHE A 126 -9.55 6.89 -17.56
N PRO A 127 -8.60 7.64 -18.17
CA PRO A 127 -8.03 7.29 -19.47
C PRO A 127 -7.20 6.00 -19.51
N SER A 128 -6.85 5.43 -18.36
CA SER A 128 -6.10 4.17 -18.29
C SER A 128 -6.90 3.04 -18.95
N ASN A 129 -6.21 2.14 -19.67
CA ASN A 129 -6.87 0.92 -20.15
C ASN A 129 -7.09 -0.13 -19.05
N TYR A 130 -6.60 0.14 -17.85
CA TYR A 130 -6.64 -0.78 -16.72
C TYR A 130 -7.54 -0.23 -15.63
N ILE A 131 -8.34 -1.11 -15.05
CA ILE A 131 -9.12 -0.88 -13.82
C ILE A 131 -8.78 -2.05 -12.90
N HIS A 132 -8.44 -1.75 -11.65
CA HIS A 132 -8.27 -2.77 -10.63
C HIS A 132 -9.65 -3.13 -10.08
N LEU A 133 -9.98 -4.42 -10.07
CA LEU A 133 -11.27 -4.91 -9.61
C LEU A 133 -11.26 -5.34 -8.14
N GLY A 134 -10.09 -5.32 -7.51
CA GLY A 134 -9.88 -5.84 -6.17
C GLY A 134 -10.11 -7.35 -6.14
N MET A 135 -11.24 -7.74 -5.55
CA MET A 135 -11.71 -9.11 -5.32
C MET A 135 -10.90 -9.86 -4.26
N ASP A 136 -10.37 -9.18 -3.26
CA ASP A 136 -9.67 -9.78 -2.12
C ASP A 136 -10.53 -9.90 -0.86
N GLU A 137 -10.02 -10.71 0.07
CA GLU A 137 -10.48 -10.84 1.47
C GLU A 137 -11.98 -11.04 1.70
N VAL A 138 -12.68 -11.64 0.73
CA VAL A 138 -14.13 -11.83 0.82
C VAL A 138 -14.51 -12.76 1.98
N TYR A 139 -15.48 -12.31 2.79
CA TYR A 139 -15.94 -13.06 3.96
C TYR A 139 -17.03 -14.09 3.64
N ASP A 140 -16.63 -15.22 3.05
CA ASP A 140 -17.51 -16.29 2.57
C ASP A 140 -18.51 -16.84 3.61
N LYS A 141 -18.14 -16.77 4.89
CA LYS A 141 -19.00 -17.24 5.98
C LYS A 141 -20.33 -16.47 6.01
N CYS A 142 -20.35 -15.20 5.59
CA CYS A 142 -21.59 -14.46 5.48
C CYS A 142 -22.51 -15.05 4.40
N TRP A 143 -21.98 -15.31 3.19
CA TRP A 143 -22.74 -15.97 2.12
C TRP A 143 -23.29 -17.32 2.55
N LEU A 144 -22.42 -18.18 3.09
CA LEU A 144 -22.79 -19.54 3.51
C LEU A 144 -23.79 -19.57 4.68
N SER A 145 -23.84 -18.50 5.49
CA SER A 145 -24.82 -18.38 6.56
C SER A 145 -26.23 -18.04 6.04
N ASN A 146 -26.34 -17.36 4.90
CA ASN A 146 -27.61 -16.82 4.41
C ASN A 146 -28.47 -17.91 3.73
N PRO A 147 -29.70 -18.20 4.23
CA PRO A 147 -30.57 -19.24 3.68
C PRO A 147 -30.97 -19.01 2.22
N ASN A 148 -31.14 -17.75 1.80
CA ASN A 148 -31.52 -17.42 0.44
C ASN A 148 -30.36 -17.70 -0.53
N ILE A 149 -29.12 -17.38 -0.13
CA ILE A 149 -27.92 -17.69 -0.92
C ILE A 149 -27.72 -19.20 -0.99
N THR A 150 -27.85 -19.93 0.13
CA THR A 150 -27.77 -21.40 0.13
C THR A 150 -28.82 -22.05 -0.78
N GLN A 151 -30.06 -21.54 -0.79
CA GLN A 151 -31.08 -22.02 -1.72
C GLN A 151 -30.76 -21.68 -3.18
N TRP A 152 -30.24 -20.48 -3.43
CA TRP A 152 -29.78 -20.06 -4.76
C TRP A 152 -28.63 -20.95 -5.26
N MET A 153 -27.66 -21.26 -4.41
CA MET A 153 -26.56 -22.18 -4.72
C MET A 153 -27.09 -23.55 -5.14
N GLN A 154 -28.05 -24.13 -4.39
CA GLN A 154 -28.68 -25.39 -4.74
C GLN A 154 -29.38 -25.34 -6.11
N ASN A 155 -30.10 -24.26 -6.39
CA ASN A 155 -30.81 -24.08 -7.65
C ASN A 155 -29.86 -23.94 -8.85
N MET A 156 -28.71 -23.29 -8.64
CA MET A 156 -27.68 -23.05 -9.66
C MET A 156 -26.66 -24.19 -9.78
N GLY A 157 -26.67 -25.16 -8.87
CA GLY A 157 -25.66 -26.21 -8.79
C GLY A 157 -24.28 -25.71 -8.34
N ILE A 158 -24.23 -24.63 -7.55
CA ILE A 158 -22.99 -24.07 -6.99
C ILE A 158 -22.65 -24.85 -5.71
N PRO A 159 -21.50 -25.55 -5.64
CA PRO A 159 -21.24 -26.51 -4.57
C PRO A 159 -20.79 -25.88 -3.25
N ASP A 160 -20.02 -24.79 -3.32
CA ASP A 160 -19.30 -24.19 -2.19
C ASP A 160 -19.07 -22.69 -2.43
N ALA A 161 -18.43 -22.03 -1.46
CA ALA A 161 -18.12 -20.60 -1.55
C ALA A 161 -17.23 -20.26 -2.75
N LYS A 162 -16.25 -21.13 -3.07
CA LYS A 162 -15.41 -20.99 -4.26
C LYS A 162 -16.25 -20.93 -5.54
N GLY A 163 -17.31 -21.74 -5.65
CA GLY A 163 -18.23 -21.65 -6.77
C GLY A 163 -19.01 -20.31 -6.83
N ILE A 164 -19.28 -19.67 -5.69
CA ILE A 164 -19.87 -18.32 -5.64
C ILE A 164 -18.87 -17.29 -6.17
N HIS A 165 -17.61 -17.38 -5.75
CA HIS A 165 -16.52 -16.53 -6.24
C HIS A 165 -16.34 -16.62 -7.74
N THR A 166 -16.23 -17.85 -8.28
CA THR A 166 -16.15 -18.07 -9.73
C THR A 166 -17.35 -17.42 -10.44
N TYR A 167 -18.57 -17.63 -9.94
CA TYR A 167 -19.77 -17.03 -10.52
C TYR A 167 -19.71 -15.50 -10.52
N TYR A 168 -19.27 -14.88 -9.43
CA TYR A 168 -19.16 -13.43 -9.32
C TYR A 168 -18.07 -12.88 -10.24
N ALA A 169 -16.87 -13.43 -10.15
CA ALA A 169 -15.71 -13.02 -10.93
C ALA A 169 -15.97 -13.15 -12.44
N ASP A 170 -16.52 -14.26 -12.91
CA ASP A 170 -16.85 -14.47 -14.33
C ASP A 170 -17.77 -13.36 -14.88
N ARG A 171 -18.76 -12.95 -14.08
CA ARG A 171 -19.73 -11.91 -14.46
C ARG A 171 -19.09 -10.53 -14.53
N ILE A 172 -18.25 -10.16 -13.55
CA ILE A 172 -17.53 -8.88 -13.56
C ILE A 172 -16.45 -8.85 -14.65
N LEU A 173 -15.71 -9.94 -14.85
CA LEU A 173 -14.73 -10.06 -15.93
C LEU A 173 -15.39 -10.01 -17.32
N ASN A 174 -16.62 -10.52 -17.47
CA ASN A 174 -17.41 -10.34 -18.69
C ASN A 174 -17.82 -8.88 -18.91
N ILE A 175 -18.18 -8.15 -17.86
CA ILE A 175 -18.42 -6.70 -17.93
C ILE A 175 -17.16 -5.98 -18.44
N MET A 176 -16.00 -6.30 -17.87
CA MET A 176 -14.71 -5.72 -18.29
C MET A 176 -14.39 -5.96 -19.77
N ARG A 177 -14.66 -7.16 -20.28
CA ARG A 177 -14.55 -7.48 -21.71
C ARG A 177 -15.48 -6.61 -22.55
N ASN A 178 -16.74 -6.43 -22.12
CA ASN A 178 -17.74 -5.64 -22.86
C ASN A 178 -17.43 -4.13 -22.88
N ILE A 179 -16.72 -3.61 -21.87
CA ILE A 179 -16.27 -2.21 -21.84
C ILE A 179 -14.86 -2.01 -22.40
N ASN A 180 -14.25 -3.07 -22.96
CA ASN A 180 -12.92 -3.08 -23.54
C ASN A 180 -11.84 -2.50 -22.60
N SER A 181 -11.78 -3.03 -21.38
CA SER A 181 -10.80 -2.64 -20.37
C SER A 181 -10.10 -3.88 -19.82
N THR A 182 -8.80 -3.78 -19.55
CA THR A 182 -8.00 -4.87 -19.00
C THR A 182 -8.13 -4.89 -17.48
N PRO A 183 -8.62 -5.99 -16.87
CA PRO A 183 -8.71 -6.08 -15.42
C PRO A 183 -7.34 -6.30 -14.80
N ILE A 184 -7.14 -5.68 -13.64
CA ILE A 184 -6.14 -6.09 -12.65
C ILE A 184 -6.93 -6.64 -11.46
N VAL A 185 -6.47 -7.76 -10.88
CA VAL A 185 -7.11 -8.40 -9.73
C VAL A 185 -6.06 -8.70 -8.67
N TRP A 186 -6.45 -8.67 -7.40
CA TRP A 186 -5.64 -9.26 -6.36
C TRP A 186 -5.52 -10.78 -6.58
N GLN A 187 -4.50 -11.40 -5.97
CA GLN A 187 -4.19 -12.81 -6.20
C GLN A 187 -5.29 -13.79 -5.81
N ASP A 188 -6.23 -13.40 -4.95
CA ASP A 188 -7.32 -14.21 -4.40
C ASP A 188 -8.10 -14.94 -5.50
N VAL A 189 -8.49 -14.21 -6.55
CA VAL A 189 -9.22 -14.75 -7.71
C VAL A 189 -8.44 -15.90 -8.38
N TRP A 190 -7.12 -15.78 -8.47
CA TRP A 190 -6.25 -16.80 -9.04
C TRP A 190 -5.93 -17.95 -8.07
N ASP A 191 -5.81 -17.66 -6.77
CA ASP A 191 -5.66 -18.67 -5.72
C ASP A 191 -6.87 -19.63 -5.73
N GLU A 192 -8.06 -19.06 -5.94
CA GLU A 192 -9.33 -19.76 -6.11
C GLU A 192 -9.51 -20.40 -7.50
N LYS A 193 -8.50 -20.39 -8.37
CA LYS A 193 -8.53 -21.07 -9.67
C LYS A 193 -9.70 -20.64 -10.57
N VAL A 194 -10.16 -19.39 -10.43
CA VAL A 194 -11.07 -18.79 -11.40
C VAL A 194 -10.33 -18.64 -12.72
N GLU A 195 -11.01 -18.91 -13.84
CA GLU A 195 -10.43 -18.74 -15.16
C GLU A 195 -10.35 -17.25 -15.50
N LEU A 196 -9.13 -16.73 -15.61
CA LEU A 196 -8.91 -15.32 -15.91
C LEU A 196 -8.80 -15.11 -17.43
N PRO A 197 -9.50 -14.12 -18.01
CA PRO A 197 -9.34 -13.75 -19.41
C PRO A 197 -7.88 -13.45 -19.76
N GLU A 198 -7.49 -13.76 -20.99
CA GLU A 198 -6.14 -13.46 -21.47
C GLU A 198 -5.82 -11.97 -21.31
N GLY A 199 -4.62 -11.69 -20.79
CA GLY A 199 -4.14 -10.33 -20.55
C GLY A 199 -4.49 -9.75 -19.18
N THR A 200 -5.34 -10.41 -18.38
CA THR A 200 -5.57 -10.07 -16.97
C THR A 200 -4.24 -10.02 -16.21
N ILE A 201 -4.07 -9.02 -15.35
CA ILE A 201 -2.89 -8.85 -14.52
C ILE A 201 -3.24 -9.29 -13.09
N ILE A 202 -2.40 -10.14 -12.51
CA ILE A 202 -2.52 -10.60 -11.13
C ILE A 202 -1.58 -9.78 -10.24
N GLN A 203 -2.09 -9.23 -9.15
CA GLN A 203 -1.30 -8.54 -8.13
C GLN A 203 -1.03 -9.47 -6.94
N VAL A 204 0.23 -9.90 -6.81
CA VAL A 204 0.68 -10.76 -5.69
C VAL A 204 0.93 -9.91 -4.46
N TRP A 205 0.16 -10.15 -3.42
CA TRP A 205 0.13 -9.35 -2.20
C TRP A 205 0.29 -10.18 -0.92
N LYS A 206 0.03 -11.49 -0.96
CA LYS A 206 0.19 -12.41 0.17
C LYS A 206 1.60 -12.98 0.26
N ASP A 207 2.03 -13.20 1.49
CA ASP A 207 3.29 -13.85 1.86
C ASP A 207 3.17 -14.52 3.23
N LYS A 208 4.22 -15.24 3.65
CA LYS A 208 4.34 -15.80 5.01
C LYS A 208 4.17 -14.78 6.13
N SER A 209 4.43 -13.51 5.83
CA SER A 209 4.20 -12.41 6.78
C SER A 209 2.71 -12.04 6.93
N THR A 210 1.86 -12.37 5.95
CA THR A 210 0.40 -12.24 6.01
C THR A 210 -0.22 -13.38 6.81
N SER A 211 0.21 -14.62 6.61
CA SER A 211 -0.19 -15.78 7.42
C SER A 211 0.87 -16.89 7.35
N SER A 212 1.10 -17.61 8.46
CA SER A 212 2.12 -18.66 8.56
C SER A 212 1.89 -19.82 7.60
N ASP A 213 0.65 -20.02 7.18
CA ASP A 213 0.23 -21.15 6.34
C ASP A 213 0.30 -20.82 4.83
N MET A 214 0.66 -19.57 4.48
CA MET A 214 0.83 -19.13 3.10
C MET A 214 2.22 -19.46 2.56
N ASP A 215 2.30 -19.60 1.23
CA ASP A 215 3.58 -19.69 0.54
C ASP A 215 4.31 -18.34 0.52
N SER A 216 5.58 -18.33 0.12
CA SER A 216 6.30 -17.07 -0.08
C SER A 216 5.76 -16.31 -1.30
N TRP A 217 5.83 -14.97 -1.28
CA TRP A 217 5.49 -14.14 -2.44
C TRP A 217 6.24 -14.59 -3.72
N ALA A 218 7.48 -15.08 -3.57
CA ALA A 218 8.29 -15.58 -4.67
C ALA A 218 7.68 -16.85 -5.29
N SER A 219 7.12 -17.75 -4.47
CA SER A 219 6.42 -18.95 -4.95
C SER A 219 5.21 -18.58 -5.80
N TYR A 220 4.35 -17.67 -5.30
CA TYR A 220 3.16 -17.22 -6.03
C TYR A 220 3.53 -16.54 -7.36
N LEU A 221 4.50 -15.62 -7.32
CA LEU A 221 4.99 -14.90 -8.50
C LEU A 221 5.54 -15.87 -9.57
N ASN A 222 6.32 -16.87 -9.15
CA ASN A 222 6.81 -17.92 -10.05
C ASN A 222 5.68 -18.72 -10.69
N GLN A 223 4.73 -19.19 -9.89
CA GLN A 223 3.64 -20.03 -10.36
C GLN A 223 2.75 -19.29 -11.36
N ALA A 224 2.30 -18.09 -11.02
CA ALA A 224 1.42 -17.29 -11.88
C ALA A 224 2.10 -16.93 -13.22
N ALA A 225 3.36 -16.48 -13.18
CA ALA A 225 4.10 -16.13 -14.39
C ALA A 225 4.38 -17.35 -15.29
N ASN A 226 4.73 -18.51 -14.71
CA ASN A 226 4.96 -19.75 -15.45
C ASN A 226 3.65 -20.34 -16.04
N GLN A 227 2.50 -20.02 -15.47
CA GLN A 227 1.18 -20.34 -16.04
C GLN A 227 0.79 -19.38 -17.18
N GLY A 228 1.58 -18.35 -17.46
CA GLY A 228 1.38 -17.43 -18.57
C GLY A 228 0.65 -16.13 -18.23
N TYR A 229 0.30 -15.92 -16.95
CA TYR A 229 -0.36 -14.68 -16.50
C TYR A 229 0.63 -13.54 -16.33
N ASN A 230 0.18 -12.32 -16.61
CA ASN A 230 0.93 -11.12 -16.28
C ASN A 230 0.83 -10.87 -14.77
N VAL A 231 1.94 -10.48 -14.12
CA VAL A 231 2.04 -10.36 -12.66
C VAL A 231 2.66 -9.03 -12.27
N ILE A 232 2.13 -8.41 -11.21
CA ILE A 232 2.76 -7.32 -10.49
C ILE A 232 2.94 -7.71 -9.01
N LEU A 233 4.05 -7.31 -8.40
CA LEU A 233 4.39 -7.66 -7.02
C LEU A 233 4.13 -6.49 -6.07
N SER A 234 3.47 -6.74 -4.95
CA SER A 234 3.34 -5.74 -3.87
C SER A 234 3.59 -6.30 -2.48
N SER A 235 3.48 -7.62 -2.30
CA SER A 235 3.55 -8.29 -1.00
C SER A 235 4.70 -7.85 -0.07
N PRO A 236 5.98 -7.81 -0.49
CA PRO A 236 7.05 -7.41 0.42
C PRO A 236 7.14 -5.89 0.64
N TRP A 237 6.29 -5.09 -0.02
CA TRP A 237 6.33 -3.62 -0.07
C TRP A 237 5.11 -2.94 0.57
N TYR A 238 4.54 -3.57 1.61
CA TYR A 238 3.54 -2.96 2.49
C TYR A 238 4.21 -1.94 3.42
N LEU A 239 4.01 -0.66 3.13
CA LEU A 239 4.59 0.50 3.83
C LEU A 239 3.76 0.95 5.04
N ASN A 240 2.50 0.50 5.11
CA ASN A 240 1.60 0.67 6.26
C ASN A 240 2.12 -0.10 7.49
N PHE A 241 2.80 -1.24 7.30
CA PHE A 241 3.48 -1.97 8.36
C PHE A 241 4.77 -1.26 8.80
N VAL A 242 4.61 -0.35 9.77
CA VAL A 242 5.74 0.38 10.38
C VAL A 242 6.41 -0.52 11.41
N SER A 243 7.73 -0.64 11.34
CA SER A 243 8.53 -1.34 12.34
C SER A 243 9.75 -0.51 12.75
N TYR A 244 10.15 -0.66 14.02
CA TYR A 244 11.43 -0.12 14.45
C TYR A 244 12.56 -1.00 13.91
N GLY A 245 13.56 -0.39 13.30
CA GLY A 245 14.65 -1.13 12.69
C GLY A 245 15.90 -0.29 12.52
N SER A 246 16.63 -0.02 13.60
CA SER A 246 18.01 0.47 13.51
C SER A 246 18.95 -0.52 14.16
N TYR A 247 20.00 -0.92 13.44
CA TYR A 247 21.10 -1.68 14.00
C TYR A 247 22.39 -0.89 13.84
N VAL A 248 23.09 -0.67 14.95
CA VAL A 248 24.32 0.15 14.99
C VAL A 248 25.45 -0.68 15.58
N THR A 249 26.56 -0.76 14.86
CA THR A 249 27.84 -1.30 15.34
C THR A 249 28.85 -0.16 15.45
N ASN A 250 30.06 -0.47 15.93
CA ASN A 250 31.17 0.48 15.94
C ASN A 250 31.60 0.95 14.53
N THR A 251 31.14 0.30 13.46
CA THR A 251 31.57 0.55 12.08
C THR A 251 30.43 0.75 11.08
N SER A 252 29.17 0.54 11.47
CA SER A 252 28.03 0.61 10.56
C SER A 252 26.74 1.04 11.27
N VAL A 253 25.92 1.81 10.56
CA VAL A 253 24.51 2.06 10.89
C VAL A 253 23.68 1.43 9.78
N MET A 254 22.75 0.56 10.14
CA MET A 254 21.82 -0.09 9.22
C MET A 254 20.38 0.28 9.59
N ASN A 255 19.64 0.78 8.61
CA ASN A 255 18.20 0.95 8.71
C ASN A 255 17.52 -0.33 8.19
N LEU A 256 17.11 -1.20 9.10
CA LEU A 256 16.54 -2.51 8.79
C LEU A 256 15.18 -2.41 8.08
N GLU A 257 14.40 -1.37 8.36
CA GLU A 257 13.14 -1.12 7.66
C GLU A 257 13.39 -0.77 6.17
N PHE A 258 14.39 0.07 5.90
CA PHE A 258 14.83 0.34 4.53
C PHE A 258 15.38 -0.91 3.83
N PHE A 259 16.25 -1.67 4.50
CA PHE A 259 16.89 -2.87 3.93
C PHE A 259 15.83 -3.90 3.54
N LYS A 260 14.83 -4.12 4.41
CA LYS A 260 13.68 -4.99 4.14
C LYS A 260 13.05 -4.74 2.77
N TYR A 261 12.83 -3.48 2.39
CA TYR A 261 12.21 -3.14 1.12
C TYR A 261 13.20 -3.16 -0.06
N TYR A 262 14.42 -2.68 0.16
CA TYR A 262 15.44 -2.52 -0.88
C TYR A 262 16.06 -3.85 -1.34
N GLU A 263 16.18 -4.83 -0.43
CA GLU A 263 16.83 -6.12 -0.67
C GLU A 263 15.96 -7.13 -1.41
N VAL A 264 14.65 -6.85 -1.53
CA VAL A 264 13.73 -7.61 -2.37
C VAL A 264 14.25 -7.60 -3.80
N GLU A 265 14.54 -8.76 -4.36
CA GLU A 265 14.88 -8.90 -5.77
C GLU A 265 13.86 -9.83 -6.43
N PRO A 266 12.85 -9.29 -7.15
CA PRO A 266 11.73 -10.06 -7.70
C PRO A 266 12.17 -11.23 -8.60
N PHE A 267 13.35 -11.13 -9.21
CA PHE A 267 13.87 -12.16 -10.11
C PHE A 267 14.90 -13.11 -9.47
N ARG A 268 15.29 -12.91 -8.20
CA ARG A 268 16.36 -13.71 -7.57
C ARG A 268 15.99 -15.18 -7.46
N GLU A 269 14.75 -15.44 -7.07
CA GLU A 269 14.21 -16.79 -6.88
C GLU A 269 13.30 -17.20 -8.06
N PHE A 270 13.37 -16.46 -9.18
CA PHE A 270 12.56 -16.79 -10.34
C PHE A 270 13.13 -18.01 -11.07
N ASN A 271 12.35 -19.09 -11.14
CA ASN A 271 12.67 -20.34 -11.81
C ASN A 271 11.64 -20.60 -12.92
N GLY A 272 11.81 -19.92 -14.05
CA GLY A 272 10.94 -19.98 -15.21
C GLY A 272 11.69 -19.62 -16.49
N SER A 273 11.02 -19.75 -17.64
CA SER A 273 11.64 -19.34 -18.92
C SER A 273 11.78 -17.82 -19.02
N ASP A 274 12.59 -17.34 -19.97
CA ASP A 274 12.69 -15.91 -20.26
C ASP A 274 11.34 -15.30 -20.70
N GLU A 275 10.48 -16.10 -21.36
CA GLU A 275 9.12 -15.72 -21.72
C GLU A 275 8.24 -15.55 -20.49
N ALA A 276 8.29 -16.50 -19.55
CA ALA A 276 7.57 -16.40 -18.28
C ALA A 276 8.07 -15.18 -17.48
N ARG A 277 9.39 -14.93 -17.49
CA ARG A 277 9.98 -13.77 -16.82
C ARG A 277 9.43 -12.44 -17.34
N LYS A 278 9.19 -12.32 -18.65
CA LYS A 278 8.61 -11.12 -19.27
C LYS A 278 7.18 -10.83 -18.82
N ARG A 279 6.51 -11.79 -18.18
CA ARG A 279 5.18 -11.62 -17.61
C ARG A 279 5.19 -10.87 -16.28
N ILE A 280 6.34 -10.74 -15.62
CA ILE A 280 6.50 -9.92 -14.41
C ILE A 280 6.68 -8.48 -14.86
N LEU A 281 5.62 -7.68 -14.70
CA LEU A 281 5.54 -6.31 -15.25
C LEU A 281 6.16 -5.24 -14.34
N GLY A 282 6.40 -5.57 -13.08
CA GLY A 282 6.92 -4.65 -12.07
C GLY A 282 6.25 -4.90 -10.72
N GLY A 283 5.94 -3.81 -10.01
CA GLY A 283 5.23 -3.90 -8.75
C GLY A 283 4.93 -2.56 -8.11
N GLU A 284 4.36 -2.60 -6.91
CA GLU A 284 3.77 -1.45 -6.24
C GLU A 284 4.15 -1.42 -4.76
N ALA A 285 4.35 -0.22 -4.23
CA ALA A 285 4.50 0.00 -2.79
C ALA A 285 3.15 0.41 -2.22
N CYS A 286 2.56 -0.42 -1.37
CA CYS A 286 1.23 -0.19 -0.82
C CYS A 286 1.30 0.59 0.48
N LEU A 287 0.48 1.64 0.61
CA LEU A 287 0.28 2.35 1.87
C LEU A 287 -1.22 2.41 2.15
N TRP A 288 -1.74 1.31 2.70
CA TRP A 288 -3.10 1.26 3.23
C TRP A 288 -3.30 2.29 4.36
N ALA A 289 -4.51 2.85 4.41
CA ALA A 289 -4.81 4.10 5.11
C ALA A 289 -5.53 3.94 6.45
N GLU A 290 -5.65 2.72 7.00
CA GLU A 290 -6.33 2.46 8.28
C GLU A 290 -5.72 3.29 9.42
N PHE A 291 -4.41 3.55 9.33
CA PHE A 291 -3.67 4.39 10.27
C PHE A 291 -2.91 5.53 9.59
N ALA A 292 -3.33 5.95 8.39
CA ALA A 292 -2.68 7.03 7.64
C ALA A 292 -3.67 8.04 7.06
N ASP A 293 -3.37 9.32 7.24
CA ASP A 293 -4.17 10.43 6.73
C ASP A 293 -3.28 11.66 6.42
N GLY A 294 -3.89 12.84 6.21
CA GLY A 294 -3.16 14.08 5.94
C GLY A 294 -2.10 14.46 6.97
N THR A 295 -2.15 13.92 8.20
CA THR A 295 -1.18 14.22 9.26
C THR A 295 0.13 13.45 9.11
N ASN A 296 0.12 12.26 8.50
CA ASN A 296 1.27 11.35 8.53
C ASN A 296 1.55 10.63 7.19
N LEU A 297 0.71 10.79 6.17
CA LEU A 297 0.85 10.09 4.88
C LEU A 297 2.23 10.30 4.25
N LEU A 298 2.63 11.56 4.06
CA LEU A 298 3.88 11.92 3.40
C LEU A 298 5.15 11.45 4.15
N PRO A 299 5.31 11.68 5.47
CA PRO A 299 6.47 11.17 6.20
C PRO A 299 6.49 9.65 6.31
N ARG A 300 5.33 8.97 6.34
CA ARG A 300 5.29 7.50 6.31
C ARG A 300 5.67 6.96 4.94
N LEU A 301 5.22 7.60 3.86
CA LEU A 301 5.49 7.17 2.49
C LEU A 301 6.95 7.42 2.07
N TRP A 302 7.47 8.62 2.34
CA TRP A 302 8.80 9.04 1.90
C TRP A 302 9.78 9.14 3.08
N PRO A 303 11.01 8.58 2.97
CA PRO A 303 11.63 8.05 1.76
C PRO A 303 11.42 6.55 1.53
N LYS A 304 10.61 5.83 2.33
CA LYS A 304 10.45 4.37 2.25
C LYS A 304 10.09 3.87 0.85
N ALA A 305 9.11 4.49 0.19
CA ALA A 305 8.72 4.17 -1.18
C ALA A 305 9.84 4.41 -2.22
N SER A 306 10.84 5.22 -1.91
CA SER A 306 12.00 5.43 -2.81
C SER A 306 12.89 4.19 -2.89
N ALA A 307 12.91 3.34 -1.84
CA ALA A 307 13.62 2.07 -1.85
C ALA A 307 13.04 1.14 -2.92
N VAL A 308 11.72 1.00 -2.90
CA VAL A 308 10.94 0.23 -3.88
C VAL A 308 11.12 0.81 -5.28
N ALA A 309 11.08 2.14 -5.40
CA ALA A 309 11.29 2.81 -6.68
C ALA A 309 12.67 2.54 -7.28
N GLU A 310 13.74 2.53 -6.47
CA GLU A 310 15.09 2.21 -6.97
C GLU A 310 15.20 0.74 -7.40
N ARG A 311 14.58 -0.19 -6.66
CA ARG A 311 14.52 -1.61 -7.03
C ARG A 311 13.78 -1.86 -8.34
N LEU A 312 12.67 -1.16 -8.57
CA LEU A 312 11.86 -1.30 -9.77
C LEU A 312 12.46 -0.60 -11.00
N TRP A 313 13.35 0.37 -10.81
CA TRP A 313 13.95 1.15 -11.89
C TRP A 313 15.38 0.72 -12.26
N SER A 314 16.22 0.48 -11.26
CA SER A 314 17.66 0.27 -11.45
C SER A 314 17.97 -1.15 -11.93
N ALA A 315 19.17 -1.34 -12.49
CA ALA A 315 19.64 -2.67 -12.82
C ALA A 315 19.73 -3.56 -11.58
N ALA A 316 19.43 -4.86 -11.71
CA ALA A 316 19.47 -5.82 -10.59
C ALA A 316 20.82 -5.89 -9.87
N SER A 317 21.93 -5.53 -10.54
CA SER A 317 23.28 -5.43 -9.97
C SER A 317 23.45 -4.26 -8.99
N VAL A 318 22.55 -3.28 -8.98
CA VAL A 318 22.51 -2.18 -8.01
C VAL A 318 21.77 -2.67 -6.76
N ASN A 319 22.48 -3.34 -5.86
CA ASN A 319 21.86 -4.07 -4.75
C ASN A 319 22.64 -3.97 -3.42
N LYS A 320 23.56 -3.03 -3.29
CA LYS A 320 24.31 -2.79 -2.05
C LYS A 320 23.54 -1.85 -1.13
N SER A 321 22.89 -2.40 -0.12
CA SER A 321 22.02 -1.68 0.83
C SER A 321 22.76 -0.54 1.55
N GLU A 322 24.03 -0.74 1.92
CA GLU A 322 24.83 0.25 2.63
C GLU A 322 25.16 1.47 1.76
N ASP A 323 25.42 1.29 0.47
CA ASP A 323 25.59 2.41 -0.47
C ASP A 323 24.26 3.13 -0.71
N ALA A 324 23.20 2.36 -0.90
CA ALA A 324 21.87 2.88 -1.20
C ALA A 324 21.31 3.74 -0.07
N GLN A 325 21.49 3.37 1.20
CA GLN A 325 21.00 4.18 2.33
C GLN A 325 21.64 5.58 2.36
N PHE A 326 22.93 5.73 2.04
CA PHE A 326 23.59 7.04 2.02
C PHE A 326 23.10 7.90 0.85
N ARG A 327 22.98 7.31 -0.35
CA ARG A 327 22.38 8.01 -1.51
C ARG A 327 20.92 8.40 -1.24
N LEU A 328 20.18 7.56 -0.53
CA LEU A 328 18.80 7.81 -0.16
C LEU A 328 18.69 8.93 0.88
N ASP A 329 19.61 9.03 1.85
CA ASP A 329 19.64 10.16 2.79
C ASP A 329 19.87 11.51 2.08
N VAL A 330 20.80 11.54 1.10
CA VAL A 330 20.96 12.73 0.23
C VAL A 330 19.68 13.01 -0.57
N HIS A 331 19.05 11.97 -1.14
CA HIS A 331 17.78 12.14 -1.84
C HIS A 331 16.67 12.67 -0.92
N ARG A 332 16.59 12.18 0.32
CA ARG A 332 15.66 12.64 1.35
C ARG A 332 15.85 14.12 1.65
N CYS A 333 17.09 14.61 1.78
CA CYS A 333 17.34 16.04 1.92
C CYS A 333 16.90 16.85 0.69
N ARG A 334 17.06 16.32 -0.53
CA ARG A 334 16.51 16.95 -1.74
C ARG A 334 14.98 17.00 -1.74
N LEU A 335 14.30 15.97 -1.22
CA LEU A 335 12.84 15.96 -1.05
C LEU A 335 12.38 17.06 -0.08
N LEU A 336 13.06 17.21 1.06
CA LEU A 336 12.76 18.28 2.01
C LEU A 336 12.92 19.68 1.40
N ARG A 337 14.01 19.92 0.66
CA ARG A 337 14.22 21.20 -0.06
C ARG A 337 13.13 21.50 -1.10
N ARG A 338 12.40 20.47 -1.55
CA ARG A 338 11.26 20.57 -2.47
C ARG A 338 9.91 20.59 -1.76
N GLY A 339 9.90 20.74 -0.43
CA GLY A 339 8.68 20.82 0.38
C GLY A 339 8.03 19.47 0.70
N ILE A 340 8.69 18.34 0.43
CA ILE A 340 8.17 17.02 0.77
C ILE A 340 8.70 16.62 2.16
N PRO A 341 7.84 16.45 3.18
CA PRO A 341 8.25 16.16 4.56
C PRO A 341 8.65 14.69 4.74
N ALA A 342 9.70 14.26 4.04
CA ALA A 342 10.20 12.89 4.10
C ALA A 342 10.86 12.61 5.47
N GLN A 343 10.53 11.49 6.10
CA GLN A 343 11.11 11.10 7.39
C GLN A 343 12.63 10.80 7.29
N THR A 344 13.30 10.72 8.43
CA THR A 344 14.75 10.42 8.48
C THR A 344 15.01 8.94 8.18
N ILE A 345 16.12 8.65 7.52
CA ILE A 345 16.60 7.26 7.29
C ILE A 345 17.85 6.95 8.11
N LEU A 346 18.71 7.94 8.34
CA LEU A 346 19.91 7.83 9.16
C LEU A 346 19.90 8.91 10.25
N PRO A 347 20.61 8.70 11.37
CA PRO A 347 20.94 9.78 12.29
C PRO A 347 21.73 10.86 11.54
N GLY A 348 21.27 12.11 11.59
CA GLY A 348 21.88 13.20 10.85
C GLY A 348 20.97 14.42 10.74
N TYR A 349 21.35 15.35 9.88
CA TYR A 349 20.59 16.57 9.59
C TYR A 349 20.72 16.96 8.12
N CYS A 350 19.75 17.71 7.60
CA CYS A 350 19.83 18.31 6.27
C CYS A 350 20.24 19.78 6.39
N GLY A 351 21.44 20.13 5.94
CA GLY A 351 21.94 21.50 5.86
C GLY A 351 22.07 22.03 4.43
N ASN A 352 22.56 23.28 4.28
CA ASN A 352 22.98 23.85 2.99
C ASN A 352 24.33 23.29 2.51
N TYR A 353 25.11 22.69 3.41
CA TYR A 353 26.31 21.96 3.06
C TYR A 353 25.92 20.54 2.62
N GLU A 354 26.08 20.27 1.33
CA GLU A 354 26.21 18.90 0.84
C GLU A 354 27.46 18.32 1.51
N LEU A 355 27.28 17.59 2.60
CA LEU A 355 28.35 16.75 3.11
C LEU A 355 28.72 15.81 1.97
N GLY A 356 29.99 15.82 1.60
CA GLY A 356 30.64 14.77 0.85
C GLY A 356 30.54 13.46 1.62
N MET A 357 29.36 12.87 1.65
CA MET A 357 29.08 11.50 2.10
C MET A 357 29.45 10.50 1.00
N ALA A 358 30.41 10.82 0.13
CA ALA A 358 31.34 9.80 -0.30
C ALA A 358 32.01 9.32 0.99
N ARG A 359 32.05 8.00 1.25
CA ARG A 359 32.79 7.34 2.34
C ARG A 359 33.60 8.35 3.15
N SER A 360 33.15 8.62 4.38
CA SER A 360 33.88 9.41 5.39
C SER A 360 35.38 9.34 5.12
N MET A 361 36.07 10.48 5.25
CA MET A 361 37.51 10.79 5.26
C MET A 361 38.50 9.71 5.83
N ILE A 362 38.24 8.44 5.61
CA ILE A 362 38.98 7.25 6.01
C ILE A 362 40.19 7.09 5.07
N ASP A 363 40.11 7.66 3.87
CA ASP A 363 41.20 7.69 2.89
C ASP A 363 41.72 9.12 2.65
N ASP A 364 41.56 10.05 3.60
CA ASP A 364 42.30 11.32 3.55
C ASP A 364 43.69 11.11 4.18
N PRO A 365 44.78 11.04 3.40
CA PRO A 365 46.13 10.88 3.93
C PRO A 365 46.59 12.05 4.80
N ALA A 366 45.84 13.17 4.86
CA ALA A 366 46.10 14.28 5.76
C ALA A 366 45.55 14.06 7.18
N PHE A 367 44.64 13.10 7.40
CA PHE A 367 44.11 12.78 8.73
C PHE A 367 44.91 11.63 9.38
N ASN A 368 45.81 11.98 10.30
CA ASN A 368 46.58 11.02 11.06
C ASN A 368 45.74 10.40 12.19
N TYR A 369 45.12 9.24 11.92
CA TYR A 369 44.33 8.49 12.89
C TYR A 369 45.13 7.90 14.07
N GLN A 370 46.46 8.01 14.10
CA GLN A 370 47.27 7.52 15.22
C GLN A 370 47.35 8.49 16.41
N ASP A 371 46.83 9.70 16.29
CA ASP A 371 46.91 10.73 17.35
C ASP A 371 45.53 11.09 17.96
N SER A 372 44.47 10.33 17.63
CA SER A 372 43.19 10.49 18.29
C SER A 372 43.22 9.75 19.63
N THR A 373 43.56 10.47 20.69
CA THR A 373 43.08 10.13 22.02
C THR A 373 41.55 10.16 21.97
N TRP A 374 40.94 8.97 21.86
CA TRP A 374 39.51 8.82 22.06
C TRP A 374 39.21 9.33 23.47
N ILE A 375 38.50 10.45 23.56
CA ILE A 375 37.97 10.88 24.85
C ILE A 375 36.87 9.88 25.21
N ASP A 376 37.20 8.92 26.07
CA ASP A 376 36.22 8.15 26.81
C ASP A 376 35.40 9.13 27.65
N VAL A 377 34.29 9.60 27.12
CA VAL A 377 33.31 10.38 27.89
C VAL A 377 32.49 9.39 28.72
N ILE A 378 33.14 8.77 29.71
CA ILE A 378 32.48 8.25 30.90
C ILE A 378 32.90 9.18 32.04
N THR A 379 32.31 10.37 32.09
CA THR A 379 32.32 11.20 33.30
C THR A 379 30.96 11.06 33.98
N PRO A 380 30.88 10.70 35.27
CA PRO A 380 29.62 10.77 35.99
C PRO A 380 29.21 12.23 36.10
N LEU A 381 27.97 12.55 35.74
CA LEU A 381 27.41 13.89 35.89
C LEU A 381 27.51 14.33 37.36
N PRO A 382 28.12 15.50 37.68
CA PRO A 382 28.03 16.07 39.01
C PRO A 382 26.58 16.48 39.28
N SER A 383 26.13 16.30 40.52
CA SER A 383 24.80 16.69 40.99
C SER A 383 24.51 18.16 40.68
N ALA A 384 23.41 18.39 39.96
CA ALA A 384 22.92 19.73 39.67
C ALA A 384 22.53 20.43 40.99
N THR A 385 23.16 21.56 41.27
CA THR A 385 22.64 22.54 42.22
C THR A 385 21.94 23.66 41.45
N ALA A 386 20.74 24.00 41.91
CA ALA A 386 19.87 24.98 41.30
C ALA A 386 20.43 26.39 41.49
N ALA A 387 20.99 27.00 40.45
CA ALA A 387 21.11 28.44 40.33
C ALA A 387 21.30 28.87 38.87
N SER A 388 20.73 30.03 38.56
CA SER A 388 20.89 30.88 37.37
C SER A 388 20.20 30.47 36.05
N ILE A 389 18.89 30.70 36.03
CA ILE A 389 18.16 31.20 34.86
C ILE A 389 18.64 32.63 34.57
N ASN A 390 19.28 32.90 33.42
CA ASN A 390 18.90 33.98 32.48
C ASN A 390 19.97 34.33 31.40
N VAL A 391 19.45 34.49 30.16
CA VAL A 391 19.92 35.23 28.96
C VAL A 391 21.12 34.68 28.16
N PHE A 392 20.87 34.16 26.94
CA PHE A 392 20.97 34.92 25.67
C PHE A 392 20.52 34.09 24.46
N THR A 393 19.71 34.70 23.61
CA THR A 393 19.24 34.24 22.32
C THR A 393 20.36 34.23 21.27
N SER A 394 20.77 33.06 20.79
CA SER A 394 21.29 32.88 19.42
C SER A 394 21.24 31.40 19.03
N MET A 395 20.73 31.14 17.83
CA MET A 395 20.64 29.84 17.17
C MET A 395 21.93 29.02 17.31
N SER A 396 21.76 27.77 17.73
CA SER A 396 22.48 26.54 17.31
C SER A 396 22.40 25.54 18.46
N LEU A 397 21.20 25.01 18.73
CA LEU A 397 21.09 23.84 19.58
C LEU A 397 21.44 22.61 18.73
N LEU A 398 22.72 22.23 18.79
CA LEU A 398 23.10 20.83 18.66
C LEU A 398 22.36 20.09 19.77
N LEU A 399 21.29 19.40 19.41
CA LEU A 399 20.60 18.50 20.33
C LEU A 399 20.57 17.13 19.66
N ILE A 400 21.62 16.34 19.91
CA ILE A 400 21.54 14.88 19.84
C ILE A 400 20.67 14.49 21.04
N MET A 401 19.35 14.63 20.89
CA MET A 401 18.40 14.22 21.91
C MET A 401 18.13 12.72 21.72
N LYS A 402 18.89 11.88 22.42
CA LYS A 402 18.38 10.57 22.81
C LYS A 402 17.27 10.84 23.84
N ILE A 403 16.03 10.59 23.43
CA ILE A 403 14.86 10.34 24.28
C ILE A 403 14.26 11.59 24.98
N THR A 404 13.09 12.02 24.52
CA THR A 404 12.09 12.69 25.37
C THR A 404 11.08 11.63 25.79
N CYS A 405 11.32 10.94 26.90
CA CYS A 405 10.27 10.17 27.57
C CYS A 405 9.41 11.16 28.35
N PHE A 406 8.18 11.40 27.91
CA PHE A 406 7.19 12.07 28.75
C PHE A 406 6.74 11.09 29.84
N MET A 407 7.30 11.23 31.04
CA MET A 407 6.91 10.43 32.19
C MET A 407 5.58 10.99 32.73
N ILE A 408 4.47 10.34 32.43
CA ILE A 408 3.19 10.57 33.14
C ILE A 408 3.29 9.82 34.46
N SER A 409 3.57 10.54 35.54
CA SER A 409 3.49 9.97 36.89
C SER A 409 2.01 9.78 37.24
N PHE A 410 1.56 8.53 37.29
CA PHE A 410 0.35 8.19 38.03
C PHE A 410 0.68 8.31 39.52
N ARG A 411 0.15 9.35 40.16
CA ARG A 411 -0.01 9.34 41.62
C ARG A 411 -1.28 8.55 41.91
N TYR A 412 -1.12 7.44 42.63
CA TYR A 412 -2.21 6.72 43.28
C TYR A 412 -2.87 7.58 44.35
#